data_AF-A0A8W8NKK5-F1
#
_entry.id   AF-A0A8W8NKK5-F1
#
_cell.length_a   1.000
_cell.length_b   1.000
_cell.length_c   1.000
_cell.angle_alpha   90.00
_cell.angle_beta   90.00
_cell.angle_gamma   90.00
#
_symmetry.space_group_name_H-M   'P 1'
#
loop_
_entity.id
_entity.type
_entity.pdbx_description
1 polymer ?
#
loop_
_entity_poly.entity_id
_entity_poly.type
_entity_poly.pdbx_seq_one_letter_code
_entity_poly.pdbx_strand_id
1 'polypeptide(L)'
;EIYSQGRRVNMSTSLVNIFQGSLAKYHNQSKTDIIQLQQKVGELGLLLKASANGDSDAINERLRYLETEIQAVADTQLMMELSNDQFKSGLKENHKNAQNEIKILKEELQAFEYEVLGIDHLKVAMGNQDIVLNNTVDKVNTFEIKLGDIQKTFTDFTVEVMSKIQWVPYNFSNSIFRNNCEGGKKYIRKSFLESSVIKFVGVQLCSNIRYKIFLAASKEGMFYDIGDKNGRGEDHCQFVGATVPDNTTKAYTVDKSFVFSSTEGYIRANWDEDLHVGKISFLQPTPAYYECGISIP
;
A
#
# COMPACT_ATOMS: atom_id res chain seq x y z
N GLU A 1 10.13 -4.20 31.79
CA GLU A 1 9.36 -4.62 32.99
C GLU A 1 9.99 -5.78 33.77
N ILE A 2 10.60 -6.78 33.13
CA ILE A 2 11.24 -7.93 33.82
C ILE A 2 12.31 -7.50 34.85
N TYR A 3 13.15 -6.51 34.51
CA TYR A 3 14.13 -5.94 35.46
C TYR A 3 13.49 -5.24 36.67
N SER A 4 12.30 -4.64 36.53
CA SER A 4 11.59 -4.04 37.65
C SER A 4 10.86 -5.09 38.48
N GLN A 5 10.42 -6.19 37.88
CA GLN A 5 9.88 -7.34 38.61
C GLN A 5 10.96 -8.10 39.40
N GLY A 6 12.14 -8.34 38.83
CA GLY A 6 13.26 -8.97 39.55
C GLY A 6 13.71 -8.15 40.77
N ARG A 7 13.74 -6.81 40.67
CA ARG A 7 14.00 -5.92 41.81
C ARG A 7 12.91 -6.02 42.88
N ARG A 8 11.64 -6.09 42.49
CA ARG A 8 10.51 -6.26 43.43
C ARG A 8 10.57 -7.59 44.17
N VAL A 9 10.94 -8.68 43.48
CA VAL A 9 11.14 -9.99 44.11
C VAL A 9 12.27 -9.95 45.14
N ASN A 10 13.41 -9.35 44.81
CA ASN A 10 14.53 -9.24 45.76
C ASN A 10 14.19 -8.37 46.99
N MET A 11 13.46 -7.26 46.78
CA MET A 11 12.99 -6.42 47.89
C MET A 11 11.98 -7.17 48.77
N SER A 12 11.10 -7.97 48.17
CA SER A 12 10.19 -8.86 48.90
C SER A 12 10.97 -9.88 49.73
N THR A 13 12.00 -10.53 49.18
CA THR A 13 12.87 -11.45 49.94
C THR A 13 13.52 -10.78 51.15
N SER A 14 14.05 -9.57 51.00
CA SER A 14 14.65 -8.81 52.11
C SER A 14 13.62 -8.51 53.21
N LEU A 15 12.41 -8.08 52.83
CA LEU A 15 11.32 -7.82 53.79
C LEU A 15 10.87 -9.09 54.51
N VAL A 16 10.78 -10.22 53.80
CA VAL A 16 10.46 -11.52 54.39
C VAL A 16 11.51 -11.95 55.41
N ASN A 17 12.79 -11.77 55.10
CA ASN A 17 13.88 -12.10 56.03
C ASN A 17 13.84 -11.21 57.29
N ILE A 18 13.56 -9.91 57.14
CA ILE A 18 13.41 -8.98 58.27
C ILE A 18 12.22 -9.36 59.16
N PHE A 19 11.08 -9.70 58.54
CA PHE A 19 9.89 -10.13 59.25
C PHE A 19 10.14 -11.44 60.01
N GLN A 20 10.78 -12.43 59.38
CA GLN A 20 11.16 -13.69 60.03
C GLN A 20 12.11 -13.48 61.21
N GLY A 21 13.13 -12.63 61.06
CA GLY A 21 14.07 -12.32 62.14
C GLY A 21 13.40 -11.63 63.32
N SER A 22 12.52 -10.67 63.05
CA SER A 22 11.74 -9.98 64.09
C SER A 22 10.80 -10.92 64.82
N LEU A 23 10.11 -11.79 64.07
CA LEU A 23 9.15 -12.73 64.64
C LEU A 23 9.83 -13.79 65.51
N ALA A 24 10.97 -14.34 65.07
CA ALA A 24 11.76 -15.26 65.88
C ALA A 24 12.23 -14.62 67.19
N LYS A 25 12.57 -13.32 67.17
CA LYS A 25 12.95 -12.57 68.37
C LYS A 25 11.78 -12.44 69.36
N TYR A 26 10.60 -12.00 68.89
CA TYR A 26 9.41 -11.87 69.75
C TYR A 26 8.94 -13.22 70.29
N HIS A 27 9.03 -14.26 69.48
CA HIS A 27 8.68 -15.64 69.87
C HIS A 27 9.55 -16.15 71.02
N ASN A 28 10.88 -16.05 70.89
CA ASN A 28 11.82 -16.47 71.93
C ASN A 28 11.62 -15.68 73.23
N GLN A 29 11.32 -14.38 73.13
CA GLN A 29 11.03 -13.55 74.28
C GLN A 29 9.73 -14.00 74.98
N SER A 30 8.64 -14.15 74.23
CA SER A 30 7.35 -14.57 74.77
C SER A 30 7.42 -15.95 75.45
N LYS A 31 8.11 -16.91 74.84
CA LYS A 31 8.33 -18.24 75.45
C LYS A 31 9.08 -18.13 76.78
N THR A 32 10.10 -17.28 76.84
CA THR A 32 10.88 -17.04 78.05
C THR A 32 9.99 -16.40 79.14
N ASP A 33 9.18 -15.41 78.78
CA ASP A 33 8.29 -14.71 79.70
C ASP A 33 7.21 -15.64 80.27
N ILE A 34 6.63 -16.53 79.44
CA ILE A 34 5.65 -17.54 79.90
C ILE A 34 6.29 -18.51 80.89
N ILE A 35 7.49 -19.01 80.61
CA ILE A 35 8.21 -19.92 81.53
C ILE A 35 8.48 -19.21 82.86
N GLN A 36 8.90 -17.95 82.83
CA GLN A 36 9.14 -17.16 84.04
C GLN A 36 7.85 -16.90 84.82
N LEU A 37 6.73 -16.64 84.14
CA LEU A 37 5.43 -16.46 84.77
C LEU A 37 4.95 -17.76 85.44
N GLN A 38 5.09 -18.90 84.76
CA GLN A 38 4.78 -20.23 85.32
C GLN A 38 5.60 -20.50 86.59
N GLN A 39 6.90 -20.21 86.56
CA GLN A 39 7.77 -20.37 87.74
C GLN A 39 7.33 -19.47 88.90
N LYS A 40 7.09 -18.18 88.63
CA LYS A 40 6.65 -17.23 89.67
C LYS A 40 5.30 -17.59 90.26
N VAL A 41 4.35 -18.05 89.45
CA VAL A 41 3.04 -18.51 89.92
C VAL A 41 3.18 -19.74 90.81
N GLY A 42 4.06 -20.67 90.44
CA GLY A 42 4.41 -21.82 91.28
C GLY A 42 5.00 -21.41 92.64
N GLU A 43 5.98 -20.49 92.63
CA GLU A 43 6.61 -19.96 93.85
C GLU A 43 5.62 -19.21 94.75
N LEU A 44 4.79 -18.34 94.17
CA LEU A 44 3.72 -17.63 94.89
C LEU A 44 2.69 -18.61 95.48
N GLY A 45 2.34 -19.67 94.74
CA GLY A 45 1.46 -20.72 95.21
C GLY A 45 2.01 -21.45 96.43
N LEU A 46 3.32 -21.73 96.46
CA LEU A 46 3.99 -22.33 97.62
C LEU A 46 4.04 -21.38 98.83
N LEU A 47 4.35 -20.09 98.59
CA LEU A 47 4.40 -19.07 99.64
C LEU A 47 3.02 -18.79 100.26
N LEU A 48 1.96 -18.77 99.44
CA LEU A 48 0.57 -18.59 99.90
C LEU A 48 0.08 -19.77 100.73
N LYS A 49 0.41 -21.01 100.31
CA LYS A 49 0.13 -22.23 101.10
C LYS A 49 0.82 -22.21 102.46
N ALA A 50 2.01 -21.63 102.56
CA ALA A 50 2.76 -21.52 103.80
C ALA A 50 2.24 -20.41 104.76
N SER A 51 1.46 -19.44 104.28
CA SER A 51 1.01 -18.27 105.06
C SER A 51 -0.46 -18.32 105.52
N ALA A 52 -1.27 -19.23 104.97
CA ALA A 52 -2.72 -19.26 105.18
C ALA A 52 -3.15 -19.97 106.48
N ASN A 53 -3.28 -19.21 107.58
CA ASN A 53 -4.08 -19.62 108.75
C ASN A 53 -5.55 -19.22 108.54
N GLY A 54 -6.36 -20.09 107.91
CA GLY A 54 -7.83 -20.06 108.00
C GLY A 54 -8.64 -19.76 106.73
N ASP A 55 -8.05 -19.23 105.65
CA ASP A 55 -8.76 -18.84 104.40
C ASP A 55 -8.24 -19.59 103.14
N SER A 56 -7.76 -20.83 103.35
CA SER A 56 -6.97 -21.61 102.37
C SER A 56 -7.75 -21.95 101.09
N ASP A 57 -9.05 -22.23 101.18
CA ASP A 57 -9.85 -22.74 100.05
C ASP A 57 -10.08 -21.69 98.95
N ALA A 58 -10.37 -20.43 99.33
CA ALA A 58 -10.56 -19.34 98.36
C ALA A 58 -9.26 -18.97 97.62
N ILE A 59 -8.11 -19.10 98.29
CA ILE A 59 -6.78 -18.86 97.72
C ILE A 59 -6.39 -20.00 96.76
N ASN A 60 -6.63 -21.26 97.15
CA ASN A 60 -6.38 -22.41 96.30
C ASN A 60 -7.22 -22.36 95.01
N GLU A 61 -8.47 -21.91 95.10
CA GLU A 61 -9.35 -21.77 93.92
C GLU A 61 -8.87 -20.67 92.95
N ARG A 62 -8.37 -19.54 93.46
CA ARG A 62 -7.77 -18.49 92.62
C ARG A 62 -6.45 -18.91 91.97
N LEU A 63 -5.64 -19.72 92.67
CA LEU A 63 -4.42 -20.31 92.09
C LEU A 63 -4.77 -21.27 90.95
N ARG A 64 -5.76 -22.16 91.16
CA ARG A 64 -6.26 -23.07 90.12
C ARG A 64 -6.79 -22.33 88.90
N TYR A 65 -7.49 -21.20 89.11
CA TYR A 65 -7.94 -20.32 88.03
C TYR A 65 -6.75 -19.72 87.25
N LEU A 66 -5.74 -19.19 87.94
CA LEU A 66 -4.54 -18.63 87.30
C LEU A 66 -3.74 -19.69 86.52
N GLU A 67 -3.60 -20.89 87.07
CA GLU A 67 -2.97 -22.03 86.37
C GLU A 67 -3.73 -22.37 85.08
N THR A 68 -5.06 -22.33 85.11
CA THR A 68 -5.91 -22.58 83.93
C THR A 68 -5.76 -21.48 82.87
N GLU A 69 -5.73 -20.21 83.27
CA GLU A 69 -5.52 -19.07 82.35
C GLU A 69 -4.12 -19.10 81.72
N ILE A 70 -3.08 -19.42 82.50
CA ILE A 70 -1.72 -19.57 81.97
C ILE A 70 -1.64 -20.72 80.96
N GLN A 71 -2.33 -21.82 81.21
CA GLN A 71 -2.40 -22.93 80.24
C GLN A 71 -3.13 -22.51 78.95
N ALA A 72 -4.23 -21.77 79.06
CA ALA A 72 -4.96 -21.25 77.89
C ALA A 72 -4.10 -20.30 77.03
N VAL A 73 -3.26 -19.47 77.68
CA VAL A 73 -2.29 -18.61 76.99
C VAL A 73 -1.22 -19.44 76.29
N ALA A 74 -0.70 -20.49 76.94
CA ALA A 74 0.29 -21.39 76.33
C ALA A 74 -0.29 -22.14 75.11
N ASP A 75 -1.53 -22.61 75.18
CA ASP A 75 -2.21 -23.28 74.07
C ASP A 75 -2.44 -22.31 72.89
N THR A 76 -2.82 -21.06 73.18
CA THR A 76 -2.99 -20.01 72.16
C THR A 76 -1.66 -19.68 71.46
N GLN A 77 -0.56 -19.61 72.22
CA GLN A 77 0.78 -19.41 71.68
C GLN A 77 1.19 -20.55 70.74
N LEU A 78 0.92 -21.81 71.11
CA LEU A 78 1.19 -22.97 70.25
C LEU A 78 0.40 -22.91 68.94
N MET A 79 -0.87 -22.52 68.99
CA MET A 79 -1.69 -22.35 67.77
C MET A 79 -1.17 -21.22 66.87
N MET A 80 -0.65 -20.14 67.47
CA MET A 80 -0.02 -19.05 66.73
C MET A 80 1.30 -19.50 66.06
N GLU A 81 2.08 -20.34 66.73
CA GLU A 81 3.31 -20.95 66.16
C GLU A 81 2.99 -21.79 64.93
N LEU A 82 2.00 -22.68 65.02
CA LEU A 82 1.58 -23.52 63.91
C LEU A 82 1.10 -22.69 62.71
N SER A 83 0.29 -21.66 62.95
CA SER A 83 -0.19 -20.74 61.91
C SER A 83 0.97 -20.00 61.23
N ASN A 84 1.97 -19.57 62.01
CA ASN A 84 3.15 -18.91 61.47
C ASN A 84 4.02 -19.84 60.62
N ASP A 85 4.19 -21.10 61.03
CA ASP A 85 4.93 -22.08 60.24
C ASP A 85 4.24 -22.38 58.91
N GLN A 86 2.90 -22.49 58.91
CA GLN A 86 2.10 -22.63 57.69
C GLN A 86 2.23 -21.40 56.78
N PHE A 87 2.18 -20.19 57.34
CA PHE A 87 2.37 -18.96 56.58
C PHE A 87 3.78 -18.90 55.95
N LYS A 88 4.81 -19.30 56.70
CA LYS A 88 6.19 -19.36 56.24
C LYS A 88 6.39 -20.35 55.10
N SER A 89 5.79 -21.55 55.18
CA SER A 89 5.89 -22.54 54.10
C SER A 89 5.20 -22.04 52.83
N GLY A 90 4.00 -21.46 52.94
CA GLY A 90 3.27 -20.92 51.80
C GLY A 90 4.02 -19.77 51.11
N LEU A 91 4.64 -18.89 51.89
CA LEU A 91 5.45 -17.79 51.36
C LEU A 91 6.70 -18.29 50.61
N LYS A 92 7.35 -19.34 51.12
CA LYS A 92 8.51 -19.96 50.47
C LYS A 92 8.12 -20.63 49.14
N GLU A 93 6.97 -21.30 49.10
CA GLU A 93 6.44 -21.91 47.88
C GLU A 93 6.08 -20.85 46.83
N ASN A 94 5.34 -19.81 47.21
CA ASN A 94 5.00 -18.70 46.33
C ASN A 94 6.25 -18.00 45.76
N HIS A 95 7.29 -17.82 46.58
CA HIS A 95 8.55 -17.26 46.12
C HIS A 95 9.22 -18.14 45.06
N LYS A 96 9.27 -19.46 45.30
CA LYS A 96 9.84 -20.42 44.35
C LYS A 96 9.05 -20.43 43.03
N ASN A 97 7.72 -20.39 43.09
CA ASN A 97 6.86 -20.33 41.90
C ASN A 97 7.12 -19.05 41.10
N ALA A 98 7.14 -17.89 41.76
CA ALA A 98 7.45 -16.61 41.11
C ALA A 98 8.85 -16.59 40.48
N GLN A 99 9.85 -17.20 41.12
CA GLN A 99 11.19 -17.34 40.56
C GLN A 99 11.22 -18.21 39.30
N ASN A 100 10.47 -19.32 39.29
CA ASN A 100 10.37 -20.20 38.13
C ASN A 100 9.68 -19.49 36.96
N GLU A 101 8.58 -18.77 37.21
CA GLU A 101 7.90 -17.98 36.17
C GLU A 101 8.83 -16.93 35.57
N ILE A 102 9.57 -16.18 36.40
CA ILE A 102 10.55 -15.20 35.92
C ILE A 102 11.65 -15.85 35.08
N LYS A 103 12.07 -17.08 35.42
CA LYS A 103 13.06 -17.81 34.65
C LYS A 103 12.51 -18.18 33.27
N ILE A 104 11.30 -18.73 33.20
CA ILE A 104 10.65 -19.09 31.93
C ILE A 104 10.49 -17.86 31.04
N LEU A 105 9.95 -16.77 31.58
CA LEU A 105 9.76 -15.52 30.84
C LEU A 105 11.08 -14.94 30.30
N LYS A 106 12.21 -15.16 30.98
CA LYS A 106 13.53 -14.74 30.47
C LYS A 106 13.99 -15.59 29.29
N GLU A 107 13.76 -16.90 29.35
CA GLU A 107 14.10 -17.82 28.25
C GLU A 107 13.24 -17.51 27.01
N GLU A 108 11.95 -17.26 27.21
CA GLU A 108 11.04 -16.83 26.13
C GLU A 108 11.45 -15.48 25.53
N LEU A 109 11.83 -14.50 26.37
CA LEU A 109 12.31 -13.21 25.88
C LEU A 109 13.57 -13.34 25.03
N GLN A 110 14.52 -14.19 25.44
CA GLN A 110 15.73 -14.44 24.65
C GLN A 110 15.41 -15.07 23.29
N ALA A 111 14.50 -16.04 23.25
CA ALA A 111 14.07 -16.65 21.99
C ALA A 111 13.46 -15.59 21.05
N PHE A 112 12.60 -14.72 21.61
CA PHE A 112 12.01 -13.61 20.86
C PHE A 112 13.06 -12.61 20.33
N GLU A 113 14.08 -12.29 21.12
CA GLU A 113 15.18 -11.41 20.67
C GLU A 113 15.92 -12.01 19.46
N TYR A 114 16.15 -13.32 19.42
CA TYR A 114 16.75 -13.99 18.26
C TYR A 114 15.85 -13.92 17.01
N GLU A 115 14.54 -14.08 17.16
CA GLU A 115 13.60 -13.95 16.05
C GLU A 115 13.59 -12.52 15.48
N VAL A 116 13.60 -11.51 16.34
CA VAL A 116 13.65 -10.09 15.93
C VAL A 116 14.92 -9.78 15.12
N LEU A 117 16.09 -10.33 15.51
CA LEU A 117 17.32 -10.18 14.73
C LEU A 117 17.20 -10.80 13.32
N GLY A 118 16.48 -11.92 13.19
CA GLY A 118 16.19 -12.52 11.89
C GLY A 118 15.37 -11.59 10.98
N ILE A 119 14.41 -10.86 11.55
CA ILE A 119 13.58 -9.88 10.82
C ILE A 119 14.45 -8.71 10.29
N ASP A 120 15.42 -8.24 11.07
CA ASP A 120 16.31 -7.16 10.63
C ASP A 120 17.18 -7.58 9.43
N HIS A 121 17.67 -8.81 9.42
CA HIS A 121 18.41 -9.35 8.26
C HIS A 121 17.52 -9.43 7.01
N LEU A 122 16.27 -9.88 7.15
CA LEU A 122 15.31 -9.91 6.05
C LEU A 122 15.03 -8.50 5.51
N LYS A 123 14.91 -7.50 6.39
CA LYS A 123 14.70 -6.10 6.00
C LYS A 123 15.84 -5.56 5.14
N VAL A 124 17.09 -5.88 5.49
CA VAL A 124 18.26 -5.49 4.68
C VAL A 124 18.25 -6.19 3.32
N ALA A 125 17.93 -7.49 3.28
CA ALA A 125 17.84 -8.24 2.03
C ALA A 125 16.77 -7.68 1.10
N MET A 126 15.59 -7.32 1.63
CA MET A 126 14.52 -6.67 0.88
C MET A 126 14.97 -5.31 0.32
N GLY A 127 15.65 -4.48 1.12
CA GLY A 127 16.18 -3.20 0.63
C GLY A 127 17.16 -3.33 -0.54
N ASN A 128 18.00 -4.37 -0.54
CA ASN A 128 18.89 -4.66 -1.67
C ASN A 128 18.11 -5.11 -2.92
N GLN A 129 17.05 -5.90 -2.74
CA GLN A 129 16.18 -6.31 -3.85
C GLN A 129 15.46 -5.12 -4.48
N ASP A 130 14.99 -4.15 -3.67
CA ASP A 130 14.36 -2.92 -4.18
C ASP A 130 15.31 -2.09 -5.04
N ILE A 131 16.60 -2.00 -4.66
CA ILE A 131 17.62 -1.31 -5.48
C ILE A 131 17.81 -2.01 -6.83
N VAL A 132 17.87 -3.36 -6.84
CA VAL A 132 18.00 -4.13 -8.08
C VAL A 132 16.78 -3.97 -8.98
N LEU A 133 15.58 -3.96 -8.39
CA LEU A 133 14.34 -3.74 -9.11
C LEU A 133 14.31 -2.35 -9.76
N ASN A 134 14.63 -1.29 -9.01
CA ASN A 134 14.65 0.08 -9.55
C ASN A 134 15.63 0.23 -10.72
N ASN A 135 16.85 -0.31 -10.58
CA ASN A 135 17.83 -0.31 -11.67
C ASN A 135 17.35 -1.08 -12.92
N THR A 136 16.53 -2.12 -12.73
CA THR A 136 15.96 -2.90 -13.82
C THR A 136 14.85 -2.11 -14.52
N VAL A 137 13.98 -1.43 -13.75
CA VAL A 137 12.94 -0.55 -14.28
C VAL A 137 13.55 0.58 -15.12
N ASP A 138 14.60 1.23 -14.64
CA ASP A 138 15.27 2.31 -15.39
C ASP A 138 15.84 1.84 -16.74
N LYS A 139 16.40 0.62 -16.76
CA LYS A 139 16.88 0.01 -18.01
C LYS A 139 15.73 -0.29 -18.96
N VAL A 140 14.61 -0.82 -18.46
CA VAL A 140 13.41 -1.09 -19.27
C VAL A 140 12.85 0.19 -19.87
N ASN A 141 12.72 1.27 -19.08
CA ASN A 141 12.27 2.57 -19.57
C ASN A 141 13.20 3.12 -20.67
N THR A 142 14.51 2.95 -20.49
CA THR A 142 15.50 3.34 -21.51
C THR A 142 15.34 2.53 -22.81
N PHE A 143 15.07 1.22 -22.70
CA PHE A 143 14.81 0.37 -23.85
C PHE A 143 13.52 0.75 -24.59
N GLU A 144 12.46 1.10 -23.87
CA GLU A 144 11.19 1.54 -24.45
C GLU A 144 11.36 2.81 -25.30
N ILE A 145 12.08 3.80 -24.77
CA ILE A 145 12.39 5.03 -25.51
C ILE A 145 13.15 4.71 -26.81
N LYS A 146 14.23 3.91 -26.71
CA LYS A 146 15.03 3.51 -27.88
C LYS A 146 14.22 2.73 -28.91
N LEU A 147 13.31 1.86 -28.45
CA LEU A 147 12.43 1.11 -29.33
C LEU A 147 11.47 2.03 -30.07
N GLY A 148 10.92 3.04 -29.39
CA GLY A 148 10.11 4.10 -29.99
C GLY A 148 10.87 4.87 -31.08
N ASP A 149 12.12 5.25 -30.81
CA ASP A 149 12.98 5.94 -31.80
C ASP A 149 13.26 5.06 -33.02
N ILE A 150 13.50 3.76 -32.82
CA ILE A 150 13.70 2.81 -33.92
C ILE A 150 12.40 2.65 -34.73
N GLN A 151 11.25 2.52 -34.08
CA GLN A 151 9.95 2.41 -34.75
C GLN A 151 9.64 3.66 -35.59
N LYS A 152 9.92 4.85 -35.04
CA LYS A 152 9.80 6.11 -35.77
C LYS A 152 10.71 6.14 -36.98
N THR A 153 12.00 5.82 -36.79
CA THR A 153 13.00 5.77 -37.87
C THR A 153 12.58 4.81 -38.99
N PHE A 154 12.07 3.62 -38.64
CA PHE A 154 11.59 2.64 -39.60
C PHE A 154 10.36 3.13 -40.38
N THR A 155 9.44 3.80 -39.69
CA THR A 155 8.26 4.43 -40.31
C THR A 155 8.70 5.52 -41.29
N ASP A 156 9.60 6.41 -40.88
CA ASP A 156 10.11 7.50 -41.70
C ASP A 156 10.83 6.99 -42.95
N PHE A 157 11.65 5.93 -42.80
CA PHE A 157 12.30 5.24 -43.91
C PHE A 157 11.27 4.61 -44.85
N THR A 158 10.25 3.93 -44.32
CA THR A 158 9.19 3.30 -45.11
C THR A 158 8.47 4.34 -45.97
N VAL A 159 8.13 5.50 -45.40
CA VAL A 159 7.49 6.61 -46.14
C VAL A 159 8.42 7.20 -47.20
N GLU A 160 9.72 7.21 -46.94
CA GLU A 160 10.71 7.71 -47.90
C GLU A 160 10.82 6.80 -49.13
N VAL A 161 10.84 5.48 -48.92
CA VAL A 161 11.03 4.50 -50.01
C VAL A 161 9.72 3.98 -50.62
N MET A 162 8.55 4.30 -50.04
CA MET A 162 7.27 3.82 -50.56
C MET A 162 7.00 4.29 -52.00
N SER A 163 6.30 3.43 -52.75
CA SER A 163 5.80 3.76 -54.08
C SER A 163 4.54 4.64 -54.01
N LYS A 164 4.14 5.24 -55.14
CA LYS A 164 2.93 6.08 -55.25
C LYS A 164 1.60 5.33 -55.01
N ILE A 165 1.60 4.00 -55.13
CA ILE A 165 0.41 3.15 -54.99
C ILE A 165 0.28 2.51 -53.60
N GLN A 166 1.30 2.62 -52.76
CA GLN A 166 1.33 1.98 -51.44
C GLN A 166 0.79 2.91 -50.36
N TRP A 167 -0.08 2.39 -49.51
CA TRP A 167 -0.54 3.05 -48.29
C TRP A 167 0.31 2.61 -47.09
N VAL A 168 0.74 3.58 -46.29
CA VAL A 168 1.53 3.36 -45.06
C VAL A 168 0.77 3.93 -43.87
N PRO A 169 0.58 3.16 -42.77
CA PRO A 169 0.04 3.69 -41.54
C PRO A 169 0.92 4.84 -41.04
N TYR A 170 0.32 6.02 -40.85
CA TYR A 170 1.08 7.20 -40.45
C TYR A 170 0.14 8.18 -39.75
N ASN A 171 0.46 8.54 -38.52
CA ASN A 171 -0.39 9.41 -37.71
C ASN A 171 -0.07 10.88 -37.97
N PHE A 172 -0.53 11.41 -39.11
CA PHE A 172 -0.31 12.80 -39.48
C PHE A 172 -1.26 13.77 -38.75
N SER A 173 -0.83 15.02 -38.63
CA SER A 173 -1.67 16.14 -38.18
C SER A 173 -2.52 16.65 -39.34
N ASN A 174 -3.81 16.87 -39.11
CA ASN A 174 -4.75 17.31 -40.14
C ASN A 174 -5.66 18.44 -39.66
N SER A 175 -6.23 19.20 -40.59
CA SER A 175 -7.29 20.16 -40.29
C SER A 175 -8.54 19.45 -39.77
N ILE A 176 -9.20 20.07 -38.78
CA ILE A 176 -10.39 19.52 -38.09
C ILE A 176 -11.65 20.27 -38.55
N PHE A 177 -11.67 20.76 -39.80
CA PHE A 177 -12.79 21.61 -40.23
C PHE A 177 -14.08 20.81 -40.40
N ARG A 178 -13.99 19.65 -41.05
CA ARG A 178 -15.13 18.73 -41.15
C ARG A 178 -14.64 17.30 -41.42
N ASN A 179 -14.86 16.42 -40.45
CA ASN A 179 -14.39 15.04 -40.50
C ASN A 179 -15.31 14.15 -39.66
N ASN A 180 -16.02 13.21 -40.30
CA ASN A 180 -16.85 12.25 -39.57
C ASN A 180 -16.13 10.93 -39.26
N CYS A 181 -14.82 10.87 -39.51
CA CYS A 181 -13.97 9.71 -39.29
C CYS A 181 -13.01 9.90 -38.09
N GLU A 182 -13.36 10.77 -37.13
CA GLU A 182 -12.54 11.02 -35.94
C GLU A 182 -12.23 9.73 -35.15
N GLY A 183 -11.00 9.63 -34.63
CA GLY A 183 -10.50 8.41 -33.97
C GLY A 183 -10.14 7.26 -34.92
N GLY A 184 -10.46 7.37 -36.21
CA GLY A 184 -10.09 6.41 -37.25
C GLY A 184 -8.58 6.27 -37.49
N LYS A 185 -8.17 5.11 -38.03
CA LYS A 185 -6.79 4.87 -38.46
C LYS A 185 -6.41 5.82 -39.60
N LYS A 186 -5.17 6.29 -39.58
CA LYS A 186 -4.62 7.21 -40.58
C LYS A 186 -3.57 6.54 -41.45
N TYR A 187 -3.65 6.79 -42.74
CA TYR A 187 -2.70 6.29 -43.72
C TYR A 187 -2.26 7.42 -44.64
N ILE A 188 -1.02 7.36 -45.10
CA ILE A 188 -0.51 8.25 -46.14
C ILE A 188 -0.01 7.46 -47.34
N ARG A 189 0.02 8.13 -48.47
CA ARG A 189 0.75 7.70 -49.67
C ARG A 189 1.33 8.88 -50.41
N LYS A 190 2.26 8.63 -51.32
CA LYS A 190 2.77 9.68 -52.22
C LYS A 190 1.69 10.03 -53.24
N SER A 191 1.55 11.32 -53.49
CA SER A 191 0.71 11.79 -54.59
C SER A 191 1.26 11.26 -55.91
N PHE A 192 0.36 10.78 -56.76
CA PHE A 192 0.69 10.40 -58.13
C PHE A 192 0.45 11.55 -59.10
N LEU A 193 -0.28 12.59 -58.68
CA LEU A 193 -0.39 13.85 -59.41
C LEU A 193 0.94 14.58 -59.34
N GLU A 194 1.46 14.99 -60.50
CA GLU A 194 2.79 15.58 -60.62
C GLU A 194 2.85 17.06 -60.17
N SER A 195 1.78 17.58 -59.57
CA SER A 195 1.76 18.92 -58.98
C SER A 195 2.84 19.04 -57.90
N SER A 196 3.74 20.01 -58.06
CA SER A 196 4.88 20.23 -57.16
C SER A 196 4.48 20.61 -55.72
N VAL A 197 3.22 21.03 -55.52
CA VAL A 197 2.70 21.50 -54.23
C VAL A 197 2.15 20.35 -53.37
N ILE A 198 1.62 19.28 -53.98
CA ILE A 198 1.04 18.14 -53.25
C ILE A 198 1.94 16.93 -53.37
N LYS A 199 2.60 16.58 -52.28
CA LYS A 199 3.49 15.42 -52.24
C LYS A 199 2.84 14.21 -51.60
N PHE A 200 1.88 14.43 -50.69
CA PHE A 200 1.25 13.37 -49.93
C PHE A 200 -0.27 13.47 -49.94
N VAL A 201 -0.91 12.32 -50.03
CA VAL A 201 -2.33 12.14 -49.78
C VAL A 201 -2.47 11.39 -48.47
N GLY A 202 -3.20 11.98 -47.53
CA GLY A 202 -3.55 11.38 -46.26
C GLY A 202 -5.01 10.96 -46.25
N VAL A 203 -5.32 9.83 -45.62
CA VAL A 203 -6.70 9.39 -45.38
C VAL A 203 -6.90 9.02 -43.92
N GLN A 204 -8.09 9.32 -43.41
CA GLN A 204 -8.54 8.91 -42.10
C GLN A 204 -9.80 8.05 -42.24
N LEU A 205 -9.75 6.80 -41.77
CA LEU A 205 -10.78 5.81 -42.04
C LEU A 205 -11.98 5.94 -41.11
N CYS A 206 -13.19 5.99 -41.68
CA CYS A 206 -14.42 5.60 -41.00
C CYS A 206 -14.61 4.07 -41.11
N SER A 207 -14.25 3.53 -42.27
CA SER A 207 -14.11 2.11 -42.62
C SER A 207 -13.10 1.98 -43.77
N ASN A 208 -12.87 0.78 -44.28
CA ASN A 208 -11.97 0.57 -45.43
C ASN A 208 -12.44 1.22 -46.74
N ILE A 209 -13.76 1.43 -46.92
CA ILE A 209 -14.35 2.05 -48.13
C ILE A 209 -14.94 3.44 -47.89
N ARG A 210 -14.94 3.90 -46.64
CA ARG A 210 -15.41 5.22 -46.24
C ARG A 210 -14.32 5.93 -45.45
N TYR A 211 -13.82 7.04 -45.96
CA TYR A 211 -12.69 7.73 -45.35
C TYR A 211 -12.71 9.22 -45.69
N LYS A 212 -12.02 10.02 -44.89
CA LYS A 212 -11.77 11.42 -45.16
C LYS A 212 -10.42 11.56 -45.87
N ILE A 213 -10.37 12.34 -46.95
CA ILE A 213 -9.15 12.62 -47.74
C ILE A 213 -8.59 13.99 -47.33
N PHE A 214 -7.26 14.06 -47.18
CA PHE A 214 -6.49 15.26 -46.94
C PHE A 214 -5.24 15.30 -47.83
N LEU A 215 -4.69 16.49 -48.06
CA LEU A 215 -3.49 16.68 -48.88
C LEU A 215 -2.42 17.46 -48.12
N ALA A 216 -1.16 17.17 -48.42
CA ALA A 216 -0.04 17.89 -47.82
C ALA A 216 1.16 18.04 -48.77
N ALA A 217 1.92 19.12 -48.55
CA ALA A 217 3.20 19.36 -49.21
C ALA A 217 4.37 18.57 -48.59
N SER A 218 4.25 18.12 -47.34
CA SER A 218 5.25 17.28 -46.63
C SER A 218 4.57 16.27 -45.71
N LYS A 219 5.25 15.16 -45.40
CA LYS A 219 4.74 14.12 -44.49
C LYS A 219 4.68 14.58 -43.03
N GLU A 220 5.53 15.53 -42.64
CA GLU A 220 5.58 16.15 -41.31
C GLU A 220 4.69 17.41 -41.21
N GLY A 221 4.18 17.89 -42.34
CA GLY A 221 3.37 19.10 -42.39
C GLY A 221 1.91 18.86 -41.97
N MET A 222 1.14 19.94 -41.96
CA MET A 222 -0.31 19.84 -41.82
C MET A 222 -0.94 19.28 -43.08
N PHE A 223 -1.83 18.31 -42.90
CA PHE A 223 -2.67 17.77 -43.97
C PHE A 223 -3.98 18.54 -44.00
N TYR A 224 -4.24 19.22 -45.12
CA TYR A 224 -5.37 20.10 -45.27
C TYR A 224 -6.54 19.41 -45.97
N ASP A 225 -7.74 19.84 -45.60
CA ASP A 225 -8.98 19.52 -46.28
C ASP A 225 -8.96 20.00 -47.74
N ILE A 226 -9.89 19.44 -48.53
CA ILE A 226 -10.11 19.83 -49.93
C ILE A 226 -11.51 20.41 -50.04
N GLY A 227 -11.60 21.68 -50.46
CA GLY A 227 -12.84 22.37 -50.75
C GLY A 227 -13.25 22.15 -52.21
N ASP A 228 -14.51 21.76 -52.40
CA ASP A 228 -15.12 21.51 -53.69
C ASP A 228 -15.83 22.76 -54.20
N LYS A 229 -15.60 23.13 -55.46
CA LYS A 229 -16.30 24.23 -56.16
C LYS A 229 -17.44 23.74 -57.04
N ASN A 230 -17.42 22.49 -57.52
CA ASN A 230 -18.39 21.98 -58.47
C ASN A 230 -18.62 20.48 -58.27
N GLY A 231 -19.83 20.13 -57.84
CA GLY A 231 -20.22 18.76 -57.52
C GLY A 231 -20.44 18.58 -56.03
N ARG A 232 -20.00 17.43 -55.51
CA ARG A 232 -19.97 17.08 -54.09
C ARG A 232 -18.60 16.56 -53.65
N GLY A 233 -17.55 16.84 -54.42
CA GLY A 233 -16.18 16.37 -54.22
C GLY A 233 -15.88 14.99 -54.81
N GLU A 234 -16.66 14.52 -55.79
CA GLU A 234 -16.41 13.26 -56.50
C GLU A 234 -15.05 13.28 -57.23
N ASP A 235 -14.62 14.45 -57.70
CA ASP A 235 -13.31 14.69 -58.29
C ASP A 235 -12.14 14.52 -57.30
N HIS A 236 -12.39 14.68 -56.01
CA HIS A 236 -11.37 14.42 -54.98
C HIS A 236 -11.03 12.92 -54.90
N CYS A 237 -11.93 12.03 -55.35
CA CYS A 237 -11.67 10.60 -55.38
C CYS A 237 -10.51 10.22 -56.30
N GLN A 238 -10.14 11.10 -57.23
CA GLN A 238 -8.91 10.95 -57.99
C GLN A 238 -7.71 10.77 -57.06
N PHE A 239 -7.59 11.54 -55.97
CA PHE A 239 -6.46 11.49 -55.04
C PHE A 239 -6.29 10.14 -54.34
N VAL A 240 -7.23 9.21 -54.43
CA VAL A 240 -7.13 7.85 -53.89
C VAL A 240 -7.07 6.77 -54.99
N GLY A 241 -7.03 7.18 -56.26
CA GLY A 241 -6.86 6.28 -57.40
C GLY A 241 -8.17 5.92 -58.11
N ALA A 242 -9.29 6.55 -57.77
CA ALA A 242 -10.50 6.41 -58.57
C ALA A 242 -10.25 7.03 -59.96
N THR A 243 -10.84 6.42 -60.99
CA THR A 243 -10.86 6.94 -62.36
C THR A 243 -12.19 7.67 -62.61
N VAL A 244 -12.29 8.37 -63.76
CA VAL A 244 -13.46 9.17 -64.22
C VAL A 244 -14.79 8.65 -63.67
N PRO A 245 -15.68 9.53 -63.15
CA PRO A 245 -16.76 9.14 -62.26
C PRO A 245 -17.66 8.08 -62.90
N ASP A 246 -17.62 6.88 -62.33
CA ASP A 246 -18.66 5.89 -62.55
C ASP A 246 -19.83 6.12 -61.57
N ASN A 247 -20.96 5.42 -61.77
CA ASN A 247 -22.12 5.53 -60.88
C ASN A 247 -21.87 5.05 -59.44
N THR A 248 -20.66 4.56 -59.11
CA THR A 248 -20.30 4.04 -57.78
C THR A 248 -19.53 5.05 -56.93
N THR A 249 -18.90 6.05 -57.57
CA THR A 249 -18.16 7.11 -56.86
C THR A 249 -19.14 8.05 -56.18
N LYS A 250 -19.10 8.10 -54.84
CA LYS A 250 -19.95 8.99 -54.07
C LYS A 250 -19.12 9.81 -53.10
N ALA A 251 -19.21 11.12 -53.25
CA ALA A 251 -18.70 12.04 -52.25
C ALA A 251 -19.89 12.61 -51.46
N TYR A 252 -19.80 12.51 -50.13
CA TYR A 252 -20.90 12.87 -49.25
C TYR A 252 -20.53 14.10 -48.45
N THR A 253 -20.99 15.24 -48.94
CA THR A 253 -21.13 16.45 -48.14
C THR A 253 -22.31 16.26 -47.20
N VAL A 254 -22.06 15.59 -46.07
CA VAL A 254 -23.02 15.62 -44.96
C VAL A 254 -23.04 17.06 -44.50
N ASP A 255 -24.21 17.67 -44.66
CA ASP A 255 -24.60 18.93 -44.07
C ASP A 255 -24.16 20.19 -44.86
N LYS A 256 -25.12 20.92 -45.45
CA LYS A 256 -24.93 22.32 -45.87
C LYS A 256 -25.19 23.27 -44.70
N SER A 257 -25.09 22.80 -43.45
CA SER A 257 -25.08 23.63 -42.26
C SER A 257 -24.18 24.83 -42.49
N PHE A 258 -24.74 26.01 -42.27
CA PHE A 258 -24.11 27.32 -42.40
C PHE A 258 -22.98 27.45 -41.38
N VAL A 259 -21.86 26.80 -41.68
CA VAL A 259 -20.61 27.02 -40.96
C VAL A 259 -20.02 28.30 -41.53
N PHE A 260 -20.24 29.43 -40.84
CA PHE A 260 -19.69 30.75 -41.21
C PHE A 260 -18.16 30.85 -40.99
N SER A 261 -17.52 29.83 -40.41
CA SER A 261 -16.06 29.78 -40.31
C SER A 261 -15.43 29.37 -41.64
N SER A 262 -14.24 29.91 -41.90
CA SER A 262 -13.40 29.48 -43.02
C SER A 262 -12.09 28.90 -42.48
N THR A 263 -11.53 27.94 -43.21
CA THR A 263 -10.18 27.40 -42.92
C THR A 263 -9.35 27.39 -44.19
N GLU A 264 -8.04 27.32 -44.06
CA GLU A 264 -7.15 27.14 -45.20
C GLU A 264 -7.19 25.68 -45.67
N GLY A 265 -7.10 25.48 -46.99
CA GLY A 265 -6.92 24.17 -47.58
C GLY A 265 -6.75 24.25 -49.08
N TYR A 266 -6.95 23.13 -49.75
CA TYR A 266 -6.83 23.06 -51.21
C TYR A 266 -8.20 23.13 -51.86
N ILE A 267 -8.31 23.80 -53.00
CA ILE A 267 -9.58 24.00 -53.69
C ILE A 267 -9.49 23.43 -55.10
N ARG A 268 -10.57 22.76 -55.52
CA ARG A 268 -10.72 22.15 -56.85
C ARG A 268 -12.18 22.22 -57.31
N ALA A 269 -12.42 22.23 -58.61
CA ALA A 269 -13.75 22.16 -59.20
C ALA A 269 -13.96 20.92 -60.10
N ASN A 270 -12.92 20.43 -60.78
CA ASN A 270 -13.07 19.36 -61.76
C ASN A 270 -11.97 18.31 -61.68
N TRP A 271 -12.28 17.11 -62.16
CA TRP A 271 -11.28 16.08 -62.47
C TRP A 271 -10.17 16.65 -63.35
N ASP A 272 -8.95 16.16 -63.13
CA ASP A 272 -7.70 16.63 -63.75
C ASP A 272 -7.37 18.13 -63.60
N GLU A 273 -8.15 18.94 -62.89
CA GLU A 273 -7.80 20.33 -62.57
C GLU A 273 -6.65 20.39 -61.55
N ASP A 274 -5.76 21.37 -61.73
CA ASP A 274 -4.72 21.70 -60.76
C ASP A 274 -5.31 22.20 -59.44
N LEU A 275 -4.64 21.89 -58.34
CA LEU A 275 -5.02 22.36 -57.02
C LEU A 275 -4.45 23.75 -56.75
N HIS A 276 -5.26 24.58 -56.10
CA HIS A 276 -4.83 25.88 -55.60
C HIS A 276 -5.11 25.99 -54.11
N VAL A 277 -4.21 26.67 -53.39
CA VAL A 277 -4.42 27.00 -51.97
C VAL A 277 -5.54 28.03 -51.89
N GLY A 278 -6.50 27.82 -50.99
CA GLY A 278 -7.64 28.69 -50.82
C GLY A 278 -8.33 28.52 -49.47
N LYS A 279 -9.50 29.15 -49.32
CA LYS A 279 -10.29 29.11 -48.09
C LYS A 279 -11.51 28.22 -48.24
N ILE A 280 -11.50 27.10 -47.54
CA ILE A 280 -12.66 26.22 -47.41
C ILE A 280 -13.71 26.97 -46.59
N SER A 281 -14.92 27.03 -47.14
CA SER A 281 -16.02 27.84 -46.64
C SER A 281 -17.35 27.31 -47.18
N PHE A 282 -18.45 28.00 -46.89
CA PHE A 282 -19.74 27.66 -47.48
C PHE A 282 -19.75 27.67 -49.03
N LEU A 283 -18.98 28.56 -49.67
CA LEU A 283 -18.88 28.61 -51.13
C LEU A 283 -17.99 27.52 -51.73
N GLN A 284 -17.14 26.93 -50.88
CA GLN A 284 -16.14 25.92 -51.25
C GLN A 284 -16.17 24.82 -50.17
N PRO A 285 -17.29 24.08 -50.03
CA PRO A 285 -17.47 23.13 -48.94
C PRO A 285 -16.54 21.93 -49.07
N THR A 286 -16.17 21.31 -47.96
CA THR A 286 -15.44 20.04 -47.96
C THR A 286 -16.37 18.87 -47.57
N PRO A 287 -16.30 17.70 -48.23
CA PRO A 287 -17.05 16.50 -47.83
C PRO A 287 -16.67 16.01 -46.43
N ALA A 288 -17.63 15.48 -45.67
CA ALA A 288 -17.35 14.95 -44.33
C ALA A 288 -16.64 13.59 -44.37
N TYR A 289 -16.88 12.84 -45.43
CA TYR A 289 -16.21 11.60 -45.82
C TYR A 289 -16.42 11.39 -47.32
N TYR A 290 -15.68 10.43 -47.86
CA TYR A 290 -15.71 10.02 -49.25
C TYR A 290 -15.97 8.51 -49.32
N GLU A 291 -16.73 8.08 -50.33
CA GLU A 291 -16.95 6.69 -50.71
C GLU A 291 -16.57 6.52 -52.18
N CYS A 292 -15.26 6.52 -52.44
CA CYS A 292 -14.72 6.54 -53.80
C CYS A 292 -14.72 5.18 -54.50
N GLY A 293 -15.27 4.14 -53.89
CA GLY A 293 -15.18 2.76 -54.39
C GLY A 293 -13.79 2.13 -54.31
N ILE A 294 -12.80 2.83 -53.73
CA ILE A 294 -11.44 2.33 -53.52
C ILE A 294 -11.31 1.87 -52.07
N SER A 295 -10.88 0.62 -51.85
CA SER A 295 -10.59 0.15 -50.49
C SER A 295 -9.20 0.62 -50.05
N ILE A 296 -9.13 1.20 -48.87
CA ILE A 296 -7.88 1.52 -48.15
C ILE A 296 -7.58 0.37 -47.16
N PRO A 297 -6.31 -0.01 -46.96
CA PRO A 297 -5.93 -1.11 -46.08
C PRO A 297 -6.41 -1.03 -44.63
#